data_AF-A0A8B9UNR0-F1
#
_entry.id   AF-A0A8B9UNR0-F1
#
_cell.length_a   1.000
_cell.length_b   1.000
_cell.length_c   1.000
_cell.angle_alpha   90.00
_cell.angle_beta   90.00
_cell.angle_gamma   90.00
#
_symmetry.space_group_name_H-M   'P 1'
#
loop_
_entity.id
_entity.type
_entity.pdbx_description
1 polymer ?
#
loop_
_entity_poly.entity_id
_entity_poly.type
_entity_poly.pdbx_seq_one_letter_code
_entity_poly.pdbx_strand_id
1 'polypeptide(L)'
;MEKHRDLEEILLSVPQSRSVGIEITNKTSVTLRNPSYFCQSGEVFTPPSPSISPQSREMCVFVKRHLSAWGVSGALLYVSEPFSFALMFYNPRNNTIFDHQYSVEIFQGPTISGSLESLYWSMRGDRPQSQTYRKEVLDKKNSSIVVSDGPYSISATMSNNNKAVLKVLVEETRGPPPKYTPNCFPHPKDISKDRHPQAFTYLPK
;
A
#
# COMPACT_ATOMS: atom_id res chain seq x y z
N MET A 1 2.69 -27.00 8.03
CA MET A 1 2.04 -26.13 7.03
C MET A 1 0.83 -25.53 7.72
N GLU A 2 0.96 -24.32 8.26
CA GLU A 2 -0.11 -23.66 8.99
C GLU A 2 -1.25 -23.33 8.03
N LYS A 3 -2.46 -23.81 8.35
CA LYS A 3 -3.67 -23.43 7.64
C LYS A 3 -3.92 -21.96 7.97
N HIS A 4 -3.58 -21.04 7.06
CA HIS A 4 -4.04 -19.67 7.17
C HIS A 4 -5.57 -19.71 7.25
N ARG A 5 -6.11 -19.33 8.41
CA ARG A 5 -7.56 -19.19 8.58
C ARG A 5 -8.04 -18.09 7.64
N ASP A 6 -9.16 -18.33 6.99
CA ASP A 6 -9.78 -17.31 6.16
C ASP A 6 -10.20 -16.12 7.05
N LEU A 7 -10.06 -14.89 6.55
CA LEU A 7 -10.49 -13.70 7.28
C LEU A 7 -11.98 -13.81 7.63
N GLU A 8 -12.80 -14.37 6.74
CA GLU A 8 -14.22 -14.57 6.99
C GLU A 8 -14.48 -15.53 8.14
N GLU A 9 -13.73 -16.64 8.24
CA GLU A 9 -13.81 -17.57 9.37
C GLU A 9 -13.47 -16.88 10.69
N ILE A 10 -12.43 -16.02 10.69
CA ILE A 10 -12.06 -15.23 11.87
C ILE A 10 -13.20 -14.30 12.25
N LEU A 11 -13.74 -13.54 11.29
CA LEU A 11 -14.84 -12.60 11.54
C LEU A 11 -16.09 -13.29 12.09
N LEU A 12 -16.40 -14.51 11.63
CA LEU A 12 -17.51 -15.31 12.15
C LEU A 12 -17.28 -15.73 13.62
N SER A 13 -16.03 -16.02 14.00
CA SER A 13 -15.68 -16.40 15.38
C SER A 13 -15.64 -15.25 16.38
N VAL A 14 -15.55 -14.01 15.90
CA VAL A 14 -15.50 -12.80 16.74
C VAL A 14 -16.86 -12.58 17.43
N PRO A 15 -16.94 -12.50 18.78
CA PRO A 15 -18.22 -12.33 19.48
C PRO A 15 -18.83 -10.94 19.33
N GLN A 16 -18.03 -9.94 18.96
CA GLN A 16 -18.46 -8.56 18.78
C GLN A 16 -19.38 -8.43 17.55
N SER A 17 -20.45 -7.66 17.73
CA SER A 17 -21.47 -7.43 16.70
C SER A 17 -21.03 -6.50 15.56
N ARG A 18 -19.89 -5.81 15.73
CA ARG A 18 -19.29 -4.92 14.74
C ARG A 18 -17.80 -5.16 14.65
N SER A 19 -17.30 -5.29 13.43
CA SER A 19 -15.88 -5.50 13.16
C SER A 19 -15.49 -5.01 11.76
N VAL A 20 -14.21 -4.74 11.58
CA VAL A 20 -13.58 -4.54 10.27
C VAL A 20 -12.39 -5.48 10.19
N GLY A 21 -12.49 -6.48 9.32
CA GLY A 21 -11.35 -7.28 8.90
C GLY A 21 -10.68 -6.61 7.71
N ILE A 22 -9.37 -6.43 7.76
CA ILE A 22 -8.58 -5.82 6.69
C ILE A 22 -7.66 -6.89 6.13
N GLU A 23 -7.76 -7.14 4.83
CA GLU A 23 -6.87 -8.02 4.09
C GLU A 23 -6.01 -7.16 3.14
N ILE A 24 -4.69 -7.26 3.27
CA ILE A 24 -3.73 -6.49 2.48
C ILE A 24 -2.92 -7.47 1.64
N THR A 25 -3.06 -7.37 0.32
CA THR A 25 -2.26 -8.13 -0.65
C THR A 25 -1.18 -7.22 -1.22
N ASN A 26 0.08 -7.59 -1.01
CA ASN A 26 1.23 -6.86 -1.52
C ASN A 26 1.76 -7.54 -2.78
N LYS A 27 1.48 -6.96 -3.96
CA LYS A 27 2.05 -7.41 -5.24
C LYS A 27 3.25 -6.57 -5.70
N THR A 28 3.81 -5.74 -4.83
CA THR A 28 5.02 -4.97 -5.15
C THR A 28 6.28 -5.83 -4.99
N SER A 29 7.42 -5.26 -5.37
CA SER A 29 8.75 -5.81 -5.08
C SER A 29 9.28 -5.44 -3.68
N VAL A 30 8.59 -4.57 -2.94
CA VAL A 30 9.05 -4.05 -1.65
C VAL A 30 8.26 -4.62 -0.48
N THR A 31 8.89 -4.64 0.70
CA THR A 31 8.23 -5.07 1.94
C THR A 31 7.54 -3.88 2.60
N LEU A 32 6.27 -4.05 2.97
CA LEU A 32 5.56 -3.11 3.85
C LEU A 32 5.91 -3.43 5.29
N ARG A 33 6.27 -2.44 6.10
CA ARG A 33 6.81 -2.60 7.46
C ARG A 33 6.20 -1.58 8.42
N ASN A 34 6.55 -1.74 9.69
CA ASN A 34 6.26 -0.84 10.80
C ASN A 34 4.79 -0.38 10.80
N PRO A 35 3.83 -1.31 10.93
CA PRO A 35 2.43 -0.93 11.00
C PRO A 35 2.20 0.01 12.19
N SER A 36 1.42 1.05 11.95
CA SER A 36 0.90 1.93 13.01
C SER A 36 -0.60 2.04 12.86
N TYR A 37 -1.34 2.06 13.96
CA TYR A 37 -2.80 2.17 13.92
C TYR A 37 -3.31 3.14 14.98
N PHE A 38 -4.42 3.79 14.65
CA PHE A 38 -5.17 4.65 15.56
C PHE A 38 -6.61 4.16 15.62
N CYS A 39 -7.13 3.91 16.81
CA CYS A 39 -8.52 3.51 17.02
C CYS A 39 -9.29 4.68 17.65
N GLN A 40 -10.08 5.38 16.85
CA GLN A 40 -11.03 6.37 17.36
C GLN A 40 -12.13 5.68 18.18
N SER A 41 -12.60 4.51 17.71
CA SER A 41 -13.53 3.65 18.44
C SER A 41 -13.26 2.19 18.13
N GLY A 42 -13.54 1.33 19.11
CA GLY A 42 -13.17 -0.08 19.02
C GLY A 42 -11.80 -0.38 19.61
N GLU A 43 -11.30 -1.56 19.28
CA GLU A 43 -10.01 -2.08 19.70
C GLU A 43 -9.50 -3.11 18.68
N VAL A 44 -8.20 -3.40 18.75
CA VAL A 44 -7.58 -4.42 17.90
C VAL A 44 -7.89 -5.81 18.46
N PHE A 45 -8.33 -6.72 17.59
CA PHE A 45 -8.56 -8.13 17.92
C PHE A 45 -7.45 -9.01 17.35
N THR A 46 -7.19 -8.87 16.05
CA THR A 46 -6.02 -9.46 15.39
C THR A 46 -5.10 -8.30 14.99
N PRO A 47 -3.88 -8.21 15.54
CA PRO A 47 -2.99 -7.10 15.26
C PRO A 47 -2.51 -7.10 13.79
N PRO A 48 -2.20 -5.93 13.21
CA PRO A 48 -1.50 -5.84 11.94
C PRO A 48 -0.17 -6.60 11.99
N SER A 49 0.10 -7.38 10.95
CA SER A 49 1.36 -8.10 10.81
C SER A 49 2.54 -7.11 10.80
N PRO A 50 3.63 -7.34 11.55
CA PRO A 50 4.77 -6.40 11.62
C PRO A 50 5.40 -6.07 10.26
N SER A 51 5.22 -6.97 9.29
CA SER A 51 5.63 -6.79 7.91
C SER A 51 4.77 -7.60 6.94
N ILE A 52 4.63 -7.12 5.71
CA ILE A 52 4.00 -7.82 4.58
C ILE A 52 5.03 -7.95 3.47
N SER A 53 5.53 -9.16 3.25
CA SER A 53 6.53 -9.46 2.23
C SER A 53 6.03 -9.20 0.81
N PRO A 54 6.95 -9.03 -0.17
CA PRO A 54 6.59 -9.03 -1.58
C PRO A 54 5.81 -10.29 -1.96
N GLN A 55 4.79 -10.13 -2.79
CA GLN A 55 3.92 -11.21 -3.28
C GLN A 55 3.20 -11.99 -2.17
N SER A 56 3.01 -11.40 -0.99
CA SER A 56 2.32 -12.01 0.14
C SER A 56 1.04 -11.27 0.51
N ARG A 57 0.28 -11.88 1.41
CA ARG A 57 -0.99 -11.34 1.90
C ARG A 57 -1.06 -11.52 3.41
N GLU A 58 -1.47 -10.46 4.10
CA GLU A 58 -1.62 -10.43 5.55
C GLU A 58 -2.98 -9.85 5.93
N MET A 59 -3.40 -10.11 7.17
CA MET A 59 -4.71 -9.67 7.66
C MET A 59 -4.66 -9.14 9.08
N CYS A 60 -5.59 -8.25 9.40
CA CYS A 60 -5.83 -7.79 10.76
C CYS A 60 -7.31 -7.53 11.00
N VAL A 61 -7.72 -7.45 12.26
CA VAL A 61 -9.13 -7.34 12.63
C VAL A 61 -9.28 -6.33 13.75
N PHE A 62 -10.16 -5.37 13.54
CA PHE A 62 -10.61 -4.41 14.52
C PHE A 62 -12.04 -4.70 14.91
N VAL A 63 -12.36 -4.61 16.19
CA VAL A 63 -13.68 -4.93 16.73
C VAL A 63 -14.19 -3.79 17.59
N LYS A 64 -15.52 -3.68 17.66
CA LYS A 64 -16.15 -2.76 18.59
C LYS A 64 -15.90 -3.23 20.03
N ARG A 65 -15.52 -2.30 20.93
CA ARG A 65 -15.38 -2.60 22.37
C ARG A 65 -16.66 -3.16 22.97
N HIS A 66 -16.54 -4.08 23.91
CA HIS A 66 -17.67 -4.62 24.67
C HIS A 66 -18.50 -3.50 25.30
N LEU A 67 -19.83 -3.64 25.24
CA LEU A 67 -20.82 -2.69 25.80
C LEU A 67 -20.78 -1.25 25.27
N SER A 68 -19.85 -0.89 24.37
CA SER A 68 -19.79 0.45 23.77
C SER A 68 -21.06 0.82 22.97
N ALA A 69 -21.46 2.09 22.96
CA ALA A 69 -22.50 2.61 22.08
C ALA A 69 -21.98 2.94 20.66
N TRP A 70 -20.68 2.85 20.43
CA TRP A 70 -20.05 3.21 19.16
C TRP A 70 -19.82 1.99 18.28
N GLY A 71 -19.57 2.22 16.99
CA GLY A 71 -19.14 1.18 16.06
C GLY A 71 -17.66 0.84 16.25
N VAL A 72 -16.98 0.60 15.13
CA VAL A 72 -15.52 0.46 15.07
C VAL A 72 -14.97 1.39 13.99
N SER A 73 -13.97 2.19 14.34
CA SER A 73 -13.41 3.21 13.45
C SER A 73 -11.96 3.49 13.78
N GLY A 74 -11.14 3.62 12.75
CA GLY A 74 -9.72 3.87 12.93
C GLY A 74 -8.98 4.11 11.64
N ALA A 75 -7.67 4.21 11.77
CA ALA A 75 -6.72 4.26 10.68
C ALA A 75 -5.59 3.26 10.87
N LEU A 76 -5.03 2.80 9.74
CA LEU A 76 -3.89 1.88 9.67
C LEU A 76 -2.89 2.44 8.66
N LEU A 77 -1.61 2.48 9.03
CA LEU A 77 -0.49 2.94 8.23
C LEU A 77 0.50 1.80 8.07
N TYR A 78 0.99 1.59 6.84
CA TYR A 78 2.21 0.83 6.57
C TYR A 78 3.21 1.72 5.86
N VAL A 79 4.50 1.48 6.14
CA VAL A 79 5.60 2.23 5.53
C VAL A 79 6.51 1.30 4.74
N SER A 80 7.10 1.84 3.68
CA SER A 80 8.24 1.27 2.98
C SER A 80 9.17 2.41 2.55
N GLU A 81 10.41 2.10 2.20
CA GLU A 81 11.37 3.11 1.71
C GLU A 81 10.82 3.96 0.55
N PRO A 82 10.24 3.37 -0.53
CA PRO A 82 9.76 4.17 -1.65
C PRO A 82 8.40 4.84 -1.42
N PHE A 83 7.51 4.25 -0.62
CA PHE A 83 6.18 4.79 -0.34
C PHE A 83 5.60 4.30 0.98
N SER A 84 4.65 5.04 1.51
CA SER A 84 3.79 4.61 2.61
C SER A 84 2.34 4.70 2.20
N PHE A 85 1.45 4.02 2.90
CA PHE A 85 0.03 4.24 2.70
C PHE A 85 -0.77 4.14 3.98
N ALA A 86 -1.80 4.97 4.06
CA ALA A 86 -2.77 4.94 5.14
C ALA A 86 -4.14 4.48 4.64
N LEU A 87 -4.85 3.78 5.52
CA LEU A 87 -6.24 3.42 5.38
C LEU A 87 -7.01 4.09 6.52
N MET A 88 -8.19 4.62 6.23
CA MET A 88 -9.21 4.89 7.24
C MET A 88 -10.37 3.93 7.01
N PHE A 89 -10.97 3.45 8.10
CA PHE A 89 -12.18 2.64 8.04
C PHE A 89 -13.16 3.10 9.11
N TYR A 90 -14.44 3.03 8.76
CA TYR A 90 -15.56 3.32 9.64
C TYR A 90 -16.69 2.33 9.41
N ASN A 91 -17.00 1.55 10.44
CA ASN A 91 -18.16 0.67 10.49
C ASN A 91 -19.07 1.13 11.65
N PRO A 92 -20.20 1.77 11.35
CA PRO A 92 -21.06 2.35 12.37
C PRO A 92 -21.76 1.30 13.23
N ARG A 93 -22.27 1.72 14.40
CA ARG A 93 -23.16 0.87 15.20
C ARG A 93 -24.48 0.62 14.47
N ASN A 94 -25.03 1.63 13.79
CA ASN A 94 -26.32 1.54 13.13
C ASN A 94 -26.21 1.97 11.66
N ASN A 95 -26.30 0.99 10.77
CA ASN A 95 -26.13 1.16 9.33
C ASN A 95 -27.39 1.73 8.65
N THR A 96 -28.49 1.93 9.40
CA THR A 96 -29.69 2.63 8.92
C THR A 96 -29.53 4.15 9.02
N ILE A 97 -28.62 4.64 9.87
CA ILE A 97 -28.42 6.06 10.13
C ILE A 97 -27.10 6.56 9.55
N PHE A 98 -26.05 5.73 9.60
CA PHE A 98 -24.73 6.09 9.12
C PHE A 98 -24.22 5.04 8.15
N ASP A 99 -23.62 5.50 7.06
CA ASP A 99 -22.99 4.62 6.09
C ASP A 99 -21.59 4.21 6.51
N HIS A 100 -21.14 3.05 6.02
CA HIS A 100 -19.73 2.67 6.16
C HIS A 100 -18.89 3.61 5.31
N GLN A 101 -17.66 3.85 5.75
CA GLN A 101 -16.74 4.67 4.98
C GLN A 101 -15.34 4.07 5.05
N TYR A 102 -14.60 4.26 3.97
CA TYR A 102 -13.19 3.95 3.94
C TYR A 102 -12.46 4.92 3.04
N SER A 103 -11.19 5.15 3.33
CA SER A 103 -10.33 5.94 2.47
C SER A 103 -8.92 5.40 2.44
N VAL A 104 -8.21 5.70 1.35
CA VAL A 104 -6.83 5.32 1.12
C VAL A 104 -6.05 6.57 0.75
N GLU A 105 -4.84 6.70 1.28
CA GLU A 105 -3.85 7.67 0.84
C GLU A 105 -2.49 7.02 0.61
N ILE A 106 -1.82 7.35 -0.50
CA ILE A 106 -0.41 7.01 -0.75
C ILE A 106 0.45 8.25 -0.46
N PHE A 107 1.58 8.02 0.20
CA PHE A 107 2.60 9.01 0.51
C PHE A 107 3.93 8.61 -0.12
N GLN A 108 4.66 9.60 -0.60
CA GLN A 108 6.03 9.39 -1.06
C GLN A 108 6.97 9.18 0.13
N GLY A 109 7.73 8.08 0.12
CA GLY A 109 8.67 7.74 1.19
C GLY A 109 8.04 7.19 2.48
N PRO A 110 8.86 7.00 3.54
CA PRO A 110 8.46 6.32 4.78
C PRO A 110 7.74 7.23 5.80
N THR A 111 7.53 8.52 5.47
CA THR A 111 7.08 9.53 6.44
C THR A 111 5.73 10.11 6.03
N ILE A 112 4.80 10.19 6.98
CA ILE A 112 3.59 10.98 6.86
C ILE A 112 3.76 12.33 7.57
N SER A 113 3.08 13.35 7.07
CA SER A 113 3.02 14.65 7.75
C SER A 113 2.04 14.57 8.93
N GLY A 114 2.52 14.85 10.14
CA GLY A 114 1.71 14.87 11.36
C GLY A 114 1.52 13.50 12.01
N SER A 115 0.50 13.37 12.86
CA SER A 115 0.18 12.13 13.56
C SER A 115 -0.87 11.31 12.80
N LEU A 116 -0.89 10.00 13.00
CA LEU A 116 -1.93 9.12 12.43
C LEU A 116 -3.34 9.50 12.89
N GLU A 117 -3.49 10.08 14.09
CA GLU A 117 -4.76 10.63 14.57
C GLU A 117 -5.19 11.86 13.76
N SER A 118 -4.29 12.82 13.53
CA SER A 118 -4.61 14.00 12.72
C SER A 118 -4.96 13.61 11.28
N LEU A 119 -4.24 12.62 10.74
CA LEU A 119 -4.53 12.05 9.43
C LEU A 119 -5.90 11.37 9.40
N TYR A 120 -6.25 10.58 10.43
CA TYR A 120 -7.57 9.97 10.54
C TYR A 120 -8.70 11.01 10.48
N TRP A 121 -8.61 12.10 11.24
CA TRP A 121 -9.64 13.13 11.23
C TRP A 121 -9.75 13.84 9.88
N SER A 122 -8.61 14.10 9.23
CA SER A 122 -8.55 14.65 7.86
C SER A 122 -9.19 13.70 6.84
N MET A 123 -8.85 12.41 6.89
CA MET A 123 -9.38 11.35 6.03
C MET A 123 -10.87 11.08 6.26
N ARG A 124 -11.36 11.29 7.49
CA ARG A 124 -12.77 11.14 7.84
C ARG A 124 -13.61 12.32 7.37
N GLY A 125 -13.08 13.53 7.49
CA GLY A 125 -13.71 14.77 7.03
C GLY A 125 -13.81 14.89 5.51
N ASP A 126 -14.32 16.02 5.04
CA ASP A 126 -14.58 16.25 3.61
C ASP A 126 -13.38 16.89 2.89
N ARG A 127 -12.22 16.24 3.05
CA ARG A 127 -11.01 16.60 2.31
C ARG A 127 -11.22 16.37 0.80
N PRO A 128 -10.72 17.26 -0.08
CA PRO A 128 -10.75 17.05 -1.53
C PRO A 128 -10.09 15.74 -1.96
N GLN A 129 -10.75 15.02 -2.86
CA GLN A 129 -10.22 13.81 -3.50
C GLN A 129 -9.05 14.17 -4.42
N SER A 130 -8.07 13.29 -4.55
CA SER A 130 -6.91 13.49 -5.43
C SER A 130 -6.51 12.19 -6.13
N GLN A 131 -5.39 12.21 -6.86
CA GLN A 131 -4.78 11.00 -7.40
C GLN A 131 -4.21 10.10 -6.29
N THR A 132 -3.69 10.70 -5.22
CA THR A 132 -3.04 9.99 -4.12
C THR A 132 -3.97 9.68 -2.96
N TYR A 133 -5.12 10.36 -2.86
CA TYR A 133 -6.09 10.20 -1.78
C TYR A 133 -7.51 10.02 -2.33
N ARG A 134 -8.21 8.98 -1.88
CA ARG A 134 -9.65 8.85 -2.10
C ARG A 134 -10.40 8.32 -0.90
N LYS A 135 -11.64 8.81 -0.73
CA LYS A 135 -12.62 8.38 0.28
C LYS A 135 -13.91 7.95 -0.40
N GLU A 136 -14.44 6.83 0.05
CA GLU A 136 -15.73 6.29 -0.37
C GLU A 136 -16.69 6.19 0.81
N VAL A 137 -17.95 6.52 0.54
CA VAL A 137 -19.09 6.29 1.43
C VAL A 137 -19.93 5.18 0.82
N LEU A 138 -20.01 4.05 1.50
CA LEU A 138 -20.70 2.86 1.00
C LEU A 138 -22.21 3.03 1.19
N ASP A 139 -22.86 3.58 0.17
CA ASP A 139 -24.31 3.61 0.05
C ASP A 139 -24.83 2.35 -0.67
N LYS A 140 -25.96 2.45 -1.39
CA LYS A 140 -26.52 1.33 -2.19
C LYS A 140 -25.63 0.91 -3.38
N LYS A 141 -24.58 1.67 -3.72
CA LYS A 141 -23.62 1.36 -4.78
C LYS A 141 -22.25 1.12 -4.14
N ASN A 142 -21.81 -0.12 -4.15
CA ASN A 142 -20.43 -0.45 -3.77
C ASN A 142 -19.50 -0.02 -4.91
N SER A 143 -18.55 0.89 -4.65
CA SER A 143 -17.50 1.24 -5.61
C SER A 143 -16.11 1.00 -5.00
N SER A 144 -15.16 0.66 -5.87
CA SER A 144 -13.75 0.49 -5.51
C SER A 144 -13.01 1.82 -5.61
N ILE A 145 -12.16 2.12 -4.63
CA ILE A 145 -11.23 3.24 -4.74
C ILE A 145 -9.91 2.77 -5.36
N VAL A 146 -9.31 3.65 -6.16
CA VAL A 146 -7.96 3.49 -6.71
C VAL A 146 -7.23 4.82 -6.53
N VAL A 147 -6.03 4.75 -5.97
CA VAL A 147 -5.09 5.86 -5.86
C VAL A 147 -3.74 5.43 -6.44
N SER A 148 -2.96 6.39 -6.92
CA SER A 148 -1.62 6.12 -7.45
C SER A 148 -0.63 7.24 -7.15
N ASP A 149 0.64 6.84 -6.99
CA ASP A 149 1.78 7.74 -6.91
C ASP A 149 2.99 7.07 -7.58
N GLY A 150 3.52 7.68 -8.63
CA GLY A 150 4.58 7.10 -9.45
C GLY A 150 4.25 5.68 -9.94
N PRO A 151 5.11 4.67 -9.70
CA PRO A 151 4.87 3.30 -10.13
C PRO A 151 3.89 2.55 -9.21
N TYR A 152 3.49 3.10 -8.07
CA TYR A 152 2.66 2.41 -7.09
C TYR A 152 1.19 2.79 -7.23
N SER A 153 0.33 1.80 -7.08
CA SER A 153 -1.11 1.99 -7.03
C SER A 153 -1.73 1.14 -5.94
N ILE A 154 -2.74 1.68 -5.27
CA ILE A 154 -3.51 0.95 -4.27
C ILE A 154 -4.96 0.98 -4.68
N SER A 155 -5.54 -0.21 -4.77
CA SER A 155 -6.98 -0.40 -4.94
C SER A 155 -7.58 -0.98 -3.66
N ALA A 156 -8.78 -0.54 -3.31
CA ALA A 156 -9.48 -1.07 -2.15
C ALA A 156 -10.99 -1.16 -2.36
N THR A 157 -11.60 -2.13 -1.68
CA THR A 157 -13.05 -2.33 -1.61
C THR A 157 -13.45 -2.75 -0.22
N MET A 158 -14.63 -2.34 0.24
CA MET A 158 -15.16 -2.71 1.55
C MET A 158 -16.59 -3.21 1.44
N SER A 159 -16.96 -4.23 2.22
CA SER A 159 -18.35 -4.68 2.32
C SER A 159 -19.16 -3.79 3.27
N ASN A 160 -20.45 -3.59 3.00
CA ASN A 160 -21.39 -2.84 3.85
C ASN A 160 -22.05 -3.68 4.96
N ASN A 161 -21.35 -4.71 5.47
CA ASN A 161 -21.84 -5.64 6.49
C ASN A 161 -21.43 -5.23 7.91
N ASN A 162 -22.22 -5.64 8.91
CA ASN A 162 -21.89 -5.48 10.33
C ASN A 162 -20.49 -5.98 10.70
N LYS A 163 -20.06 -7.08 10.08
CA LYS A 163 -18.70 -7.60 10.13
C LYS A 163 -18.08 -7.34 8.77
N ALA A 164 -17.54 -6.14 8.60
CA ALA A 164 -17.08 -5.68 7.30
C ALA A 164 -15.72 -6.29 6.94
N VAL A 165 -15.51 -6.54 5.67
CA VAL A 165 -14.22 -6.92 5.07
C VAL A 165 -13.76 -5.76 4.19
N LEU A 166 -12.55 -5.25 4.44
CA LEU A 166 -11.83 -4.28 3.63
C LEU A 166 -10.67 -5.00 2.94
N LYS A 167 -10.75 -5.15 1.62
CA LYS A 167 -9.68 -5.74 0.81
C LYS A 167 -8.85 -4.63 0.18
N VAL A 168 -7.53 -4.74 0.31
CA VAL A 168 -6.56 -3.78 -0.20
C VAL A 168 -5.54 -4.52 -1.05
N LEU A 169 -5.32 -4.02 -2.25
CA LEU A 169 -4.36 -4.55 -3.20
C LEU A 169 -3.35 -3.44 -3.54
N VAL A 170 -2.09 -3.70 -3.19
CA VAL A 170 -0.96 -2.80 -3.43
C VAL A 170 -0.18 -3.34 -4.62
N GLU A 171 -0.09 -2.55 -5.67
CA GLU A 171 0.52 -2.94 -6.95
C GLU A 171 1.65 -1.98 -7.32
N GLU A 172 2.63 -2.53 -8.04
CA GLU A 172 3.74 -1.80 -8.62
C GLU A 172 3.70 -2.03 -10.13
N THR A 173 3.42 -0.97 -10.88
CA THR A 173 3.54 -0.98 -12.33
C THR A 173 5.01 -0.97 -12.67
N ARG A 174 5.53 -2.10 -13.16
CA ARG A 174 6.85 -2.13 -13.80
C ARG A 174 6.77 -1.20 -15.01
N GLY A 175 7.53 -0.11 -14.99
CA GLY A 175 7.73 0.70 -16.18
C GLY A 175 8.20 -0.18 -17.35
N PRO A 176 8.01 0.28 -18.60
CA PRO A 176 8.63 -0.42 -19.72
C PRO A 176 10.12 -0.62 -19.41
N PRO A 177 10.70 -1.81 -19.70
CA PRO A 177 12.13 -2.03 -19.52
C PRO A 177 12.86 -0.85 -20.16
N PRO A 178 13.94 -0.33 -19.56
CA PRO A 178 14.70 0.76 -20.15
C PRO A 178 14.97 0.40 -21.61
N LYS A 179 14.51 1.25 -22.53
CA LYS A 179 14.77 1.04 -23.96
C LYS A 179 16.27 0.90 -24.09
N TYR A 180 16.72 -0.30 -24.47
CA TYR A 180 18.13 -0.54 -24.74
C TYR A 180 18.47 0.37 -25.91
N THR A 181 19.05 1.54 -25.64
CA THR A 181 19.77 2.29 -26.65
C THR A 181 21.08 1.54 -26.79
N PRO A 182 21.35 0.84 -27.91
CA PRO A 182 22.68 0.35 -28.17
C PRO A 182 23.58 1.58 -28.24
N ASN A 183 24.22 1.92 -27.12
CA ASN A 183 25.30 2.88 -27.14
C ASN A 183 26.33 2.32 -28.11
N CYS A 184 26.61 3.12 -29.13
CA CYS A 184 27.74 3.00 -30.02
C CYS A 184 28.93 2.41 -29.27
N PHE A 185 29.26 1.17 -29.58
CA PHE A 185 30.65 0.75 -29.45
C PHE A 185 31.44 1.73 -30.31
N PRO A 186 32.45 2.43 -29.78
CA PRO A 186 33.43 3.06 -30.64
C PRO A 186 33.99 1.95 -31.52
N HIS A 187 33.84 2.08 -32.84
CA HIS A 187 34.54 1.21 -33.76
C HIS A 187 36.02 1.15 -33.34
N PRO A 188 36.64 -0.05 -33.29
CA PRO A 188 38.06 -0.16 -33.08
C PRO A 188 38.76 0.74 -34.10
N LYS A 189 39.55 1.70 -33.63
CA LYS A 189 40.40 2.50 -34.53
C LYS A 189 41.28 1.51 -35.29
N ASP A 190 41.24 1.59 -36.61
CA ASP A 190 42.08 0.80 -37.49
C ASP A 190 43.53 1.29 -37.35
N ILE A 191 44.34 0.60 -36.54
CA ILE A 191 45.75 0.94 -36.26
C ILE A 191 46.65 0.52 -37.45
N SER A 192 46.11 0.11 -38.59
CA SER A 192 46.91 -0.43 -39.70
C SER A 192 47.62 0.60 -40.58
N LYS A 193 47.46 1.92 -40.38
CA LYS A 193 48.04 2.95 -41.28
C LYS A 193 49.25 3.74 -40.78
N ASP A 194 49.67 3.62 -39.52
CA ASP A 194 50.84 4.36 -39.01
C ASP A 194 52.07 3.45 -38.80
N ARG A 195 52.47 2.73 -39.85
CA ARG A 195 53.84 2.20 -39.94
C ARG A 195 54.59 2.88 -41.06
N HIS A 196 55.14 4.06 -40.75
CA HIS A 196 56.30 4.58 -41.46
C HIS A 196 57.52 3.70 -41.11
N PRO A 197 58.26 3.15 -42.08
CA PRO A 197 59.46 2.39 -41.78
C PRO A 197 60.54 3.34 -41.24
N GLN A 198 60.99 3.10 -40.01
CA GLN A 198 62.20 3.73 -39.48
C GLN A 198 63.41 3.19 -40.28
N ALA A 199 64.13 4.09 -40.94
CA ALA A 199 65.39 3.78 -41.59
C ALA A 199 66.44 3.48 -40.52
N PHE A 200 67.08 2.31 -40.62
CA PHE A 200 68.27 1.98 -39.84
C PHE A 200 69.48 2.69 -40.44
N THR A 201 70.00 3.71 -39.75
CA THR A 201 71.31 4.30 -40.03
C THR A 201 72.40 3.46 -39.39
N TYR A 202 73.30 2.93 -40.22
CA TYR A 202 74.53 2.26 -39.77
C TYR A 202 75.57 3.30 -39.34
N LEU A 203 76.21 3.08 -38.19
CA LEU A 203 77.39 3.82 -37.75
C LEU A 203 78.65 3.29 -38.46
N PRO A 204 79.54 4.15 -38.99
CA PRO A 204 80.83 3.72 -39.51
C PRO A 204 81.83 3.42 -38.38
N LYS A 205 82.78 2.55 -38.71
CA LYS A 205 83.80 1.95 -37.82
C LYS A 205 84.78 2.96 -37.23
#